data_AF-G0UEF2-F1
#
_entry.id   AF-G0UEF2-F1
#
_cell.length_a   1.000
_cell.length_b   1.000
_cell.length_c   1.000
_cell.angle_alpha   90.00
_cell.angle_beta   90.00
_cell.angle_gamma   90.00
#
_symmetry.space_group_name_H-M   'P 1'
#
loop_
_entity.id
_entity.type
_entity.pdbx_description
1 polymer ?
#
loop_
_entity_poly.entity_id
_entity_poly.type
_entity_poly.pdbx_seq_one_letter_code
_entity_poly.pdbx_strand_id
1 'polypeptide(L)'
;MLTVIKQHEDRNVIVYDYYIEGRQNVYVDTGHITVKAMGGFATWRAINDQNEKYLKQALTALVMKRNQDGGVYPDIIRVVLGEKKE
;
A
#
# COMPACT_ATOMS: atom_id res chain seq x y z
N MET A 1 -2.70 -8.95 -9.54
CA MET A 1 -3.39 -8.22 -8.44
C MET A 1 -2.33 -7.57 -7.58
N LEU A 2 -2.54 -6.32 -7.17
CA LEU A 2 -1.72 -5.65 -6.16
C LEU A 2 -2.38 -5.83 -4.79
N THR A 3 -1.63 -6.33 -3.83
CA THR A 3 -2.09 -6.49 -2.44
C THR A 3 -1.43 -5.44 -1.59
N VAL A 4 -2.21 -4.82 -0.71
CA VAL A 4 -1.75 -3.95 0.37
C VAL A 4 -2.20 -4.59 1.67
N ILE A 5 -1.28 -4.91 2.58
CA ILE A 5 -1.57 -5.66 3.80
C ILE A 5 -0.93 -4.99 5.01
N LYS A 6 -1.70 -4.85 6.08
CA LYS A 6 -1.24 -4.32 7.36
C LYS A 6 -0.29 -5.33 8.01
N GLN A 7 0.90 -4.86 8.35
CA GLN A 7 1.91 -5.65 9.07
C GLN A 7 1.88 -5.35 10.56
N HIS A 8 1.68 -4.08 10.90
CA HIS A 8 1.76 -3.60 12.27
C HIS A 8 0.87 -2.37 12.45
N GLU A 9 0.24 -2.25 13.60
CA GLU A 9 -0.51 -1.08 14.02
C GLU A 9 -0.26 -0.80 15.50
N ASP A 10 0.10 0.43 15.80
CA ASP A 10 0.15 0.95 17.16
C ASP A 10 -0.49 2.34 17.24
N ARG A 11 -0.39 2.98 18.41
CA ARG A 11 -1.01 4.29 18.68
C ARG A 11 -0.55 5.40 17.74
N ASN A 12 0.63 5.28 17.15
CA ASN A 12 1.29 6.33 16.40
C ASN A 12 1.44 6.01 14.91
N VAL A 13 1.50 4.73 14.55
CA VAL A 13 1.74 4.31 13.16
C VAL A 13 0.92 3.10 12.76
N ILE A 14 0.60 3.06 11.46
CA ILE A 14 0.12 1.85 10.78
C ILE A 14 1.09 1.53 9.65
N VAL A 15 1.65 0.34 9.66
CA VAL A 15 2.62 -0.13 8.67
C VAL A 15 1.94 -1.12 7.74
N TYR A 16 2.09 -0.86 6.44
CA TYR A 16 1.60 -1.68 5.37
C TYR A 16 2.75 -2.14 4.49
N ASP A 17 2.63 -3.36 3.98
CA ASP A 17 3.37 -3.79 2.81
C ASP A 17 2.46 -3.74 1.59
N TYR A 18 3.07 -3.50 0.43
CA TYR A 18 2.42 -3.72 -0.85
C TYR A 18 3.29 -4.58 -1.77
N TYR A 19 2.65 -5.49 -2.49
CA TYR A 19 3.31 -6.40 -3.42
C TYR A 19 2.32 -6.95 -4.48
N ILE A 20 2.85 -7.48 -5.58
CA ILE A 20 2.04 -8.24 -6.55
C ILE A 20 1.80 -9.65 -6.01
N GLU A 21 0.55 -10.14 -6.07
CA GLU A 21 0.22 -11.51 -5.66
C GLU A 21 1.17 -12.54 -6.28
N GLY A 22 1.64 -13.48 -5.46
CA GLY A 22 2.65 -14.48 -5.85
C GLY A 22 4.09 -14.00 -5.67
N ARG A 23 4.32 -12.74 -5.26
CA ARG A 23 5.66 -12.17 -5.00
C ARG A 23 5.86 -11.69 -3.56
N GLN A 24 4.99 -12.10 -2.64
CA GLN A 24 5.03 -11.64 -1.23
C GLN A 24 6.35 -11.93 -0.48
N ASN A 25 7.13 -12.93 -0.89
CA ASN A 25 8.39 -13.31 -0.24
C ASN A 25 9.63 -12.75 -0.96
N VAL A 26 9.43 -11.90 -1.96
CA VAL A 26 10.52 -11.32 -2.75
C VAL A 26 10.76 -9.89 -2.27
N TYR A 27 11.87 -9.69 -1.56
CA TYR A 27 12.23 -8.39 -1.00
C TYR A 27 12.20 -7.26 -2.05
N VAL A 28 12.71 -7.52 -3.26
CA VAL A 28 12.77 -6.52 -4.33
C VAL A 28 11.39 -6.14 -4.92
N ASP A 29 10.36 -6.95 -4.68
CA ASP A 29 8.99 -6.74 -5.16
C ASP A 29 8.03 -6.23 -4.07
N THR A 30 8.55 -6.04 -2.85
CA THR A 30 7.77 -5.57 -1.71
C THR A 30 8.15 -4.13 -1.40
N GLY A 31 7.16 -3.26 -1.26
CA GLY A 31 7.34 -1.92 -0.74
C GLY A 31 6.55 -1.71 0.54
N HIS A 32 6.87 -0.63 1.26
CA HIS A 32 6.34 -0.34 2.58
C HIS A 32 5.69 1.04 2.62
N ILE A 33 4.57 1.14 3.33
CA ILE A 33 3.84 2.39 3.56
C ILE A 33 3.61 2.50 5.06
N THR A 34 4.12 3.57 5.67
CA THR A 34 3.84 3.93 7.06
C THR A 34 2.88 5.11 7.09
N VAL A 35 1.69 4.91 7.64
CA VAL A 35 0.72 5.95 7.96
C VAL A 35 1.03 6.47 9.35
N LYS A 36 1.15 7.79 9.51
CA LYS A 36 1.37 8.41 10.83
C LYS A 36 0.06 8.89 11.43
N ALA A 37 -0.11 8.77 12.75
CA ALA A 37 -1.30 9.23 13.47
C ALA A 37 -1.55 10.74 13.31
N MET A 38 -0.49 11.55 13.19
CA MET A 38 -0.58 12.99 12.90
C MET A 38 -0.95 13.30 11.44
N GLY A 39 -1.17 12.28 10.62
CA GLY A 39 -1.38 12.40 9.18
C GLY A 39 -0.09 12.29 8.37
N GLY A 40 -0.26 12.01 7.08
CA GLY A 40 0.82 11.83 6.12
C GLY A 40 1.33 10.38 6.01
N PHE A 41 2.18 10.18 5.02
CA PHE A 41 2.76 8.87 4.68
C PHE A 41 4.29 8.98 4.64
N ALA A 42 4.98 7.96 5.17
CA ALA A 42 6.36 7.66 4.84
C ALA A 42 6.37 6.38 4.00
N THR A 43 7.09 6.36 2.90
CA THR A 43 7.01 5.27 1.92
C THR A 43 8.39 4.77 1.53
N TRP A 44 8.53 3.45 1.45
CA TRP A 44 9.66 2.79 0.81
C TRP A 44 9.13 2.02 -0.39
N ARG A 45 9.59 2.41 -1.56
CA ARG A 45 9.15 1.79 -2.80
C ARG A 45 9.84 0.44 -2.99
N ALA A 46 9.12 -0.54 -3.52
CA ALA A 46 9.73 -1.77 -4.03
C ALA A 46 10.82 -1.43 -5.07
N ILE A 47 11.92 -2.19 -5.07
CA ILE A 47 13.05 -1.98 -5.99
C ILE A 47 12.56 -2.11 -7.45
N ASN A 48 11.74 -3.12 -7.73
CA ASN A 48 11.19 -3.40 -9.06
C ASN A 48 10.02 -2.49 -9.46
N ASP A 49 9.53 -1.64 -8.57
CA ASP A 49 8.48 -0.66 -8.87
C ASP A 49 9.09 0.66 -9.37
N GLN A 50 9.91 0.63 -10.43
CA GLN A 50 10.78 1.75 -10.83
C GLN A 50 10.07 3.09 -11.09
N ASN A 51 8.79 3.06 -11.44
CA ASN A 51 8.00 4.26 -11.72
C ASN A 51 6.98 4.59 -10.61
N GLU A 52 7.08 3.90 -9.47
CA GLU A 52 6.14 4.02 -8.33
C GLU A 52 4.70 3.71 -8.75
N LYS A 53 4.52 2.92 -9.81
CA LYS A 53 3.19 2.60 -10.34
C LYS A 53 2.38 1.87 -9.28
N TYR A 54 3.00 0.89 -8.64
CA TYR A 54 2.33 0.09 -7.61
C TYR A 54 2.19 0.87 -6.31
N LEU A 55 3.19 1.65 -5.90
CA LEU A 55 3.11 2.53 -4.76
C LEU A 55 1.94 3.52 -4.87
N LYS A 56 1.80 4.21 -6.01
CA LYS A 56 0.73 5.20 -6.25
C LYS A 56 -0.65 4.54 -6.21
N GLN A 57 -0.78 3.34 -6.78
CA GLN A 57 -2.03 2.59 -6.71
C GLN A 57 -2.34 2.10 -5.28
N ALA A 58 -1.34 1.63 -4.53
CA ALA A 58 -1.49 1.22 -3.14
C ALA A 58 -1.94 2.38 -2.24
N LEU A 59 -1.29 3.55 -2.35
CA LEU A 59 -1.66 4.76 -1.61
C LEU A 59 -3.07 5.22 -1.96
N THR A 60 -3.40 5.24 -3.25
CA THR A 60 -4.74 5.63 -3.71
C THR A 60 -5.80 4.70 -3.13
N ALA A 61 -5.58 3.38 -3.20
CA ALA A 61 -6.51 2.41 -2.67
C ALA A 61 -6.66 2.50 -1.15
N LEU A 62 -5.56 2.70 -0.40
CA LEU A 62 -5.59 2.94 1.04
C LEU A 62 -6.43 4.16 1.41
N VAL A 63 -6.20 5.30 0.77
CA VAL A 63 -6.94 6.54 1.05
C VAL A 63 -8.42 6.39 0.68
N MET A 64 -8.72 5.81 -0.49
CA MET A 64 -10.10 5.59 -0.92
C MET A 64 -10.85 4.66 0.05
N LYS A 65 -10.23 3.55 0.46
CA LYS A 65 -10.86 2.63 1.41
C LYS A 65 -11.04 3.26 2.78
N ARG A 66 -10.03 3.95 3.29
CA ARG A 66 -10.13 4.73 4.53
C ARG A 66 -11.30 5.71 4.50
N ASN A 67 -11.49 6.42 3.39
CA ASN A 67 -12.60 7.37 3.25
C ASN A 67 -13.97 6.68 3.16
N GLN A 68 -14.04 5.48 2.59
CA GLN A 68 -15.25 4.66 2.57
C GLN A 68 -15.58 4.10 3.96
N ASP A 69 -14.57 3.72 4.72
CA ASP A 69 -14.68 3.07 6.03
C ASP A 69 -14.69 4.08 7.19
N GLY A 70 -15.18 5.30 6.96
CA GLY A 70 -15.37 6.31 8.01
C GLY A 70 -14.08 6.81 8.67
N GLY A 71 -12.94 6.70 7.99
CA GLY A 71 -11.63 7.15 8.48
C GLY A 71 -10.73 6.03 8.99
N VAL A 72 -11.21 4.78 9.04
CA VAL A 72 -10.46 3.60 9.50
C VAL A 72 -9.67 2.99 8.36
N TYR A 73 -8.38 2.70 8.59
CA TYR A 73 -7.58 2.01 7.58
C TYR A 73 -7.80 0.48 7.64
N PRO A 74 -8.03 -0.19 6.50
CA PRO A 74 -8.35 -1.61 6.46
C PRO A 74 -7.13 -2.50 6.69
N ASP A 75 -7.34 -3.77 7.05
CA ASP A 75 -6.26 -4.74 7.23
C ASP A 75 -5.66 -5.23 5.90
N ILE A 76 -6.50 -5.40 4.88
CA ILE A 76 -6.08 -5.85 3.55
C ILE A 76 -6.87 -5.14 2.45
N ILE A 77 -6.18 -4.78 1.37
CA ILE A 77 -6.77 -4.27 0.15
C ILE A 77 -6.20 -5.05 -1.03
N ARG A 78 -7.09 -5.52 -1.92
CA ARG A 78 -6.71 -6.11 -3.21
C ARG A 78 -7.14 -5.17 -4.32
N VAL A 79 -6.18 -4.75 -5.13
CA VAL A 79 -6.33 -3.76 -6.20
C VAL A 79 -6.07 -4.43 -7.54
N VAL A 80 -7.08 -4.45 -8.41
CA VAL A 80 -6.91 -4.85 -9.80
C VAL A 80 -6.05 -3.78 -10.48
N LEU A 81 -4.89 -4.17 -10.99
CA LEU A 81 -4.00 -3.26 -11.69
C LEU A 81 -4.69 -2.79 -12.97
N GLY A 82 -5.03 -1.51 -13.04
CA GLY A 82 -5.50 -0.91 -14.30
C GLY A 82 -4.35 -0.79 -15.30
N GLU A 83 -4.57 -1.26 -16.53
CA GLU A 83 -3.77 -0.84 -17.67
C GLU A 83 -4.21 0.58 -18.04
N LYS A 84 -3.48 1.60 -17.60
CA LYS A 84 -3.53 2.88 -18.32
C LYS A 84 -2.86 2.61 -19.68
N LYS A 85 -3.67 2.55 -20.75
CA LYS A 85 -3.17 2.86 -22.09
C LYS A 85 -2.76 4.34 -22.05
N GLU A 86 -1.45 4.59 -22.11
CA GLU A 86 -0.93 5.89 -22.50
C GLU A 86 -1.22 6.16 -23.98
#